data_AF-A0A534JTG4-F1
#
_entry.id   AF-A0A534JTG4-F1
#
_cell.length_a   1.000
_cell.length_b   1.000
_cell.length_c   1.000
_cell.angle_alpha   90.00
_cell.angle_beta   90.00
_cell.angle_gamma   90.00
#
_symmetry.space_group_name_H-M   'P 1'
#
loop_
_entity.id
_entity.type
_entity.pdbx_description
1 polymer ?
#
loop_
_entity_poly.entity_id
_entity_poly.type
_entity_poly.pdbx_seq_one_letter_code
_entity_poly.pdbx_strand_id
1 'polypeptide(L)'
;MRLEPIEKPKGFPMRIAYWMTRRQLGKVMTPMKVLFPRMPGMLRLSYEITKFETKGIRLEPRLHYMVVTLASRINGCSFCVDLARSMAIREHLGMEKFDAILEYQTNPLFSDRERAALAYVEEATRHRRVSDATFEALRKHFHEWEIAEITWLNALENYYNLINIPLEIGSDGFCAIVQEQIA
;
A
#
# COMPACT_ATOMS: atom_id res chain seq x y z
N MET A 1 8.21 14.23 -11.43
CA MET A 1 9.25 13.31 -10.91
C MET A 1 10.54 14.09 -10.78
N ARG A 2 11.19 14.02 -9.62
CA ARG A 2 12.35 14.87 -9.27
C ARG A 2 13.72 14.23 -9.53
N LEU A 3 13.78 12.90 -9.66
CA LEU A 3 14.99 12.15 -9.94
C LEU A 3 14.78 11.23 -11.14
N GLU A 4 15.70 11.27 -12.09
CA GLU A 4 15.63 10.41 -13.27
C GLU A 4 15.73 8.92 -12.90
N PRO A 5 14.82 8.07 -13.42
CA PRO A 5 14.89 6.62 -13.28
C PRO A 5 16.18 6.03 -13.87
N ILE A 6 16.80 5.10 -13.16
CA ILE A 6 17.95 4.34 -13.67
C ILE A 6 17.42 3.07 -14.33
N GLU A 7 17.37 3.06 -15.66
CA GLU A 7 16.84 1.95 -16.45
C GLU A 7 17.79 0.74 -16.53
N LYS A 8 19.10 0.98 -16.40
CA LYS A 8 20.14 -0.05 -16.44
C LYS A 8 20.91 -0.07 -15.10
N PRO A 9 20.48 -0.87 -14.12
CA PRO A 9 21.14 -0.88 -12.82
C PRO A 9 22.50 -1.59 -12.90
N LYS A 10 23.46 -1.10 -12.11
CA LYS A 10 24.74 -1.77 -11.89
C LYS A 10 24.59 -2.86 -10.84
N GLY A 11 25.41 -3.91 -10.94
CA GLY A 11 25.43 -5.01 -9.97
C GLY A 11 24.43 -6.12 -10.28
N PHE A 12 24.88 -7.37 -10.09
CA PHE A 12 24.09 -8.57 -10.37
C PHE A 12 22.79 -8.66 -9.54
N PRO A 13 22.78 -8.39 -8.21
CA PRO A 13 21.56 -8.47 -7.41
C PRO A 13 20.46 -7.52 -7.90
N MET A 14 20.81 -6.29 -8.29
CA MET A 14 19.85 -5.31 -8.79
C MET A 14 19.29 -5.68 -10.16
N ARG A 15 20.10 -6.28 -11.05
CA ARG A 15 19.62 -6.81 -12.34
C ARG A 15 18.60 -7.93 -12.14
N ILE A 16 18.85 -8.83 -11.19
CA ILE A 16 17.88 -9.86 -10.81
C ILE A 16 16.61 -9.22 -10.24
N ALA A 17 16.73 -8.26 -9.34
CA ALA A 17 15.59 -7.57 -8.77
C ALA A 17 14.69 -6.95 -9.84
N TYR A 18 15.27 -6.20 -10.79
CA TYR A 18 14.54 -5.62 -11.92
C TYR A 18 13.85 -6.69 -12.77
N TRP A 19 14.54 -7.80 -13.06
CA TRP A 19 13.97 -8.90 -13.82
C TRP A 19 12.78 -9.54 -13.07
N MET A 20 12.92 -9.79 -11.76
CA MET A 20 11.85 -10.35 -10.93
C MET A 20 10.64 -9.43 -10.89
N THR A 21 10.84 -8.13 -10.67
CA THR A 21 9.75 -7.15 -10.64
C THR A 21 9.03 -7.06 -11.98
N ARG A 22 9.74 -7.07 -13.13
CA ARG A 22 9.09 -7.13 -14.44
C ARG A 22 8.25 -8.38 -14.60
N ARG A 23 8.78 -9.54 -14.19
CA ARG A 23 8.05 -10.81 -14.28
C ARG A 23 6.80 -10.82 -13.40
N GLN A 24 6.89 -10.23 -12.21
CA GLN A 24 5.78 -10.25 -11.25
C GLN A 24 4.75 -9.16 -11.55
N LEU A 25 5.16 -7.93 -11.86
CA LEU A 25 4.28 -6.75 -11.98
C LEU A 25 4.10 -6.25 -13.43
N GLY A 26 4.68 -6.94 -14.41
CA GLY A 26 4.71 -6.51 -15.82
C GLY A 26 5.76 -5.44 -16.15
N LYS A 27 6.19 -4.63 -15.15
CA LYS A 27 7.25 -3.63 -15.28
C LYS A 27 8.05 -3.45 -13.99
N VAL A 28 9.20 -2.78 -14.06
CA VAL A 28 9.93 -2.35 -12.85
C VAL A 28 9.24 -1.13 -12.27
N MET A 29 8.86 -1.19 -11.00
CA MET A 29 8.26 -0.06 -10.31
C MET A 29 9.22 1.13 -10.23
N THR A 30 8.70 2.33 -10.43
CA THR A 30 9.48 3.57 -10.44
C THR A 30 10.28 3.81 -9.16
N PRO A 31 9.79 3.52 -7.94
CA PRO A 31 10.60 3.63 -6.72
C PRO A 31 11.85 2.74 -6.74
N MET A 32 11.77 1.53 -7.32
CA MET A 32 12.94 0.67 -7.50
C MET A 32 13.93 1.20 -8.52
N LYS A 33 13.49 2.03 -9.48
CA LYS A 33 14.38 2.67 -10.46
C LYS A 33 15.02 3.96 -9.93
N VAL A 34 14.35 4.62 -8.99
CA VAL A 34 14.80 5.89 -8.41
C VAL A 34 15.64 5.66 -7.16
N LEU A 35 15.12 4.91 -6.19
CA LEU A 35 15.69 4.84 -4.85
C LEU A 35 16.77 3.76 -4.74
N PHE A 36 16.49 2.54 -5.20
CA PHE A 36 17.33 1.37 -4.91
C PHE A 36 18.74 1.42 -5.54
N PRO A 37 18.94 1.93 -6.77
CA PRO A 37 20.27 2.04 -7.35
C PRO A 37 21.13 3.11 -6.65
N ARG A 38 20.49 4.08 -5.98
CA ARG A 38 21.15 5.13 -5.19
C ARG A 38 21.38 4.68 -3.74
N MET A 39 20.56 3.75 -3.25
CA MET A 39 20.60 3.20 -1.89
C MET A 39 20.50 1.67 -1.95
N PRO A 40 21.57 0.94 -2.33
CA PRO A 40 21.50 -0.50 -2.59
C PRO A 40 21.05 -1.35 -1.39
N GLY A 41 21.23 -0.86 -0.15
CA GLY A 41 20.69 -1.49 1.06
C GLY A 41 19.16 -1.59 1.08
N MET A 42 18.46 -0.73 0.33
CA MET A 42 17.00 -0.78 0.18
C MET A 42 16.50 -2.10 -0.41
N LEU A 43 17.30 -2.78 -1.23
CA LEU A 43 16.89 -4.07 -1.80
C LEU A 43 16.68 -5.11 -0.70
N ARG A 44 17.59 -5.17 0.28
CA ARG A 44 17.46 -6.09 1.41
C ARG A 44 16.32 -5.68 2.34
N LEU A 45 16.21 -4.39 2.64
CA LEU A 45 15.13 -3.88 3.50
C LEU A 45 13.76 -4.16 2.89
N SER A 46 13.57 -3.83 1.61
CA SER A 46 12.34 -4.09 0.87
C SER A 46 12.00 -5.58 0.82
N TYR A 47 13.00 -6.45 0.65
CA TYR A 47 12.78 -7.89 0.69
C TYR A 47 12.25 -8.36 2.06
N GLU A 48 12.85 -7.91 3.18
CA GLU A 48 12.38 -8.31 4.51
C GLU A 48 11.00 -7.74 4.82
N ILE A 49 10.70 -6.50 4.41
CA ILE A 49 9.36 -5.91 4.54
C ILE A 49 8.34 -6.72 3.75
N THR A 50 8.56 -6.95 2.45
CA THR A 50 7.63 -7.72 1.62
C THR A 50 7.45 -9.15 2.14
N LYS A 51 8.52 -9.80 2.63
CA LYS A 51 8.44 -11.12 3.26
C LYS A 51 7.59 -11.09 4.52
N PHE A 52 7.71 -10.05 5.35
CA PHE A 52 6.87 -9.88 6.53
C PHE A 52 5.41 -9.59 6.17
N GLU A 53 5.14 -8.70 5.21
CA GLU A 53 3.78 -8.40 4.76
C GLU A 53 3.08 -9.63 4.17
N THR A 54 3.80 -10.47 3.42
CA THR A 54 3.23 -11.65 2.76
C THR A 54 3.08 -12.87 3.67
N LYS A 55 3.88 -13.00 4.74
CA LYS A 55 3.90 -14.20 5.60
C LYS A 55 3.58 -13.94 7.08
N GLY A 56 3.73 -12.70 7.51
CA GLY A 56 3.61 -12.28 8.91
C GLY A 56 2.26 -11.64 9.23
N ILE A 57 1.64 -10.96 8.27
CA ILE A 57 0.31 -10.33 8.42
C ILE A 57 -0.78 -11.36 8.16
N ARG A 58 -1.79 -11.39 9.03
CA ARG A 58 -2.93 -12.33 8.97
C ARG A 58 -4.27 -11.65 8.71
N LEU A 59 -4.31 -10.32 8.75
CA LEU A 59 -5.47 -9.51 8.38
C LEU A 59 -6.00 -9.92 7.00
N GLU A 60 -7.33 -9.97 6.85
CA GLU A 60 -7.91 -10.41 5.59
C GLU A 60 -7.51 -9.48 4.43
N PRO A 61 -7.24 -10.03 3.22
CA PRO A 61 -6.67 -9.27 2.10
C PRO A 61 -7.45 -8.00 1.76
N ARG A 62 -8.79 -8.06 1.84
CA ARG A 62 -9.64 -6.91 1.56
C ARG A 62 -9.37 -5.74 2.49
N LEU A 63 -9.32 -5.98 3.80
CA LEU A 63 -9.07 -4.92 4.77
C LEU A 63 -7.63 -4.43 4.71
N HIS A 64 -6.67 -5.32 4.51
CA HIS A 64 -5.27 -4.94 4.25
C HIS A 64 -5.19 -3.88 3.15
N TYR A 65 -5.71 -4.17 1.95
CA TYR A 65 -5.60 -3.22 0.84
C TYR A 65 -6.49 -1.98 1.03
N MET A 66 -7.61 -2.07 1.76
CA MET A 66 -8.42 -0.88 2.07
C MET A 66 -7.70 0.08 3.03
N VAL A 67 -7.02 -0.44 4.06
CA VAL A 67 -6.18 0.36 4.99
C VAL A 67 -5.11 1.12 4.20
N VAL A 68 -4.36 0.38 3.37
CA VAL A 68 -3.30 0.93 2.51
C VAL A 68 -3.86 1.96 1.52
N THR A 69 -4.98 1.65 0.89
CA THR A 69 -5.62 2.55 -0.09
C THR A 69 -6.11 3.82 0.56
N LEU A 70 -6.79 3.76 1.71
CA LEU A 70 -7.32 4.94 2.39
C LEU A 70 -6.19 5.89 2.82
N ALA A 71 -5.13 5.37 3.46
CA ALA A 71 -3.98 6.18 3.86
C ALA A 71 -3.34 6.89 2.64
N SER A 72 -3.14 6.15 1.55
CA SER A 72 -2.59 6.71 0.30
C SER A 72 -3.49 7.75 -0.36
N ARG A 73 -4.83 7.55 -0.33
CA ARG A 73 -5.81 8.50 -0.87
C ARG A 73 -5.84 9.79 -0.06
N ILE A 74 -5.78 9.70 1.28
CA ILE A 74 -5.68 10.87 2.17
C ILE A 74 -4.40 11.66 1.89
N ASN A 75 -3.27 10.96 1.74
CA ASN A 75 -1.96 11.59 1.51
C ASN A 75 -1.73 12.04 0.06
N GLY A 76 -2.55 11.59 -0.90
CA GLY A 76 -2.41 11.92 -2.33
C GLY A 76 -1.30 11.16 -3.06
N CYS A 77 -0.85 9.99 -2.56
CA CYS A 77 0.16 9.18 -3.25
C CYS A 77 -0.47 8.36 -4.41
N SER A 78 -0.45 8.90 -5.63
CA SER A 78 -1.03 8.21 -6.80
C SER A 78 -0.33 6.88 -7.15
N PHE A 79 0.99 6.79 -6.96
CA PHE A 79 1.73 5.53 -7.10
C PHE A 79 1.21 4.45 -6.15
N CYS A 80 1.07 4.82 -4.88
CA CYS A 80 0.71 3.89 -3.82
C CYS A 80 -0.73 3.39 -3.97
N VAL A 81 -1.65 4.29 -4.36
CA VAL A 81 -3.04 3.94 -4.73
C VAL A 81 -3.07 2.95 -5.90
N ASP A 82 -2.31 3.21 -6.96
CA ASP A 82 -2.26 2.35 -8.14
C ASP A 82 -1.70 0.96 -7.82
N LEU A 83 -0.59 0.89 -7.07
CA LEU A 83 0.00 -0.38 -6.65
C LEU A 83 -0.98 -1.19 -5.77
N ALA A 84 -1.54 -0.58 -4.72
CA ALA A 84 -2.46 -1.25 -3.81
C ALA A 84 -3.72 -1.77 -4.53
N ARG A 85 -4.31 -0.97 -5.41
CA ARG A 85 -5.46 -1.38 -6.23
C ARG A 85 -5.11 -2.49 -7.19
N SER A 86 -3.95 -2.43 -7.85
CA SER A 86 -3.51 -3.51 -8.77
C SER A 86 -3.36 -4.85 -8.03
N MET A 87 -2.87 -4.83 -6.79
CA MET A 87 -2.74 -6.02 -5.96
C MET A 87 -4.12 -6.51 -5.51
N ALA A 88 -5.04 -5.62 -5.16
CA ALA A 88 -6.42 -6.00 -4.84
C ALA A 88 -7.14 -6.67 -6.04
N ILE A 89 -6.92 -6.19 -7.27
CA ILE A 89 -7.45 -6.81 -8.49
C ILE A 89 -6.87 -8.21 -8.68
N ARG A 90 -5.57 -8.41 -8.44
CA ARG A 90 -4.92 -9.74 -8.52
C ARG A 90 -5.48 -10.74 -7.52
N GLU A 91 -5.89 -10.27 -6.35
CA GLU A 91 -6.55 -11.08 -5.33
C GLU A 91 -8.06 -11.25 -5.59
N HIS A 92 -8.53 -10.86 -6.78
CA HIS A 92 -9.93 -10.94 -7.19
C HIS A 92 -10.91 -10.23 -6.23
N LEU A 93 -10.47 -9.13 -5.64
CA LEU A 93 -11.30 -8.31 -4.77
C LEU A 93 -12.14 -7.34 -5.61
N GLY A 94 -13.44 -7.29 -5.34
CA GLY A 94 -14.35 -6.32 -5.98
C GLY A 94 -13.92 -4.88 -5.71
N MET A 95 -13.96 -4.04 -6.75
CA MET A 95 -13.39 -2.68 -6.67
C MET A 95 -14.36 -1.64 -6.10
N GLU A 96 -15.63 -1.99 -5.88
CA GLU A 96 -16.68 -1.04 -5.49
C GLU A 96 -16.34 -0.34 -4.18
N LYS A 97 -15.80 -1.07 -3.19
CA LYS A 97 -15.36 -0.48 -1.91
C LYS A 97 -14.14 0.41 -2.07
N PHE A 98 -13.19 0.05 -2.92
CA PHE A 98 -11.98 0.87 -3.11
C PHE A 98 -12.28 2.16 -3.88
N ASP A 99 -13.27 2.14 -4.76
CA ASP A 99 -13.75 3.33 -5.46
C ASP A 99 -14.49 4.27 -4.50
N ALA A 100 -15.31 3.70 -3.61
CA ALA A 100 -16.05 4.44 -2.58
C ALA A 100 -15.26 4.68 -1.28
N ILE A 101 -13.95 4.41 -1.24
CA ILE A 101 -13.18 4.34 0.01
C ILE A 101 -13.14 5.66 0.80
N LEU A 102 -13.27 6.80 0.12
CA LEU A 102 -13.32 8.13 0.77
C LEU A 102 -14.69 8.45 1.38
N GLU A 103 -15.71 7.65 1.08
CA GLU A 103 -17.08 7.80 1.56
C GLU A 103 -17.44 6.71 2.59
N TYR A 104 -16.43 6.03 3.13
CA TYR A 104 -16.61 4.83 3.95
C TYR A 104 -17.46 5.09 5.20
N GLN A 105 -17.61 6.33 5.69
CA GLN A 105 -18.38 6.64 6.89
C GLN A 105 -19.89 6.53 6.67
N THR A 106 -20.37 6.77 5.45
CA THR A 106 -21.81 6.81 5.13
C THR A 106 -22.22 5.80 4.07
N ASN A 107 -21.29 5.32 3.25
CA ASN A 107 -21.60 4.43 2.14
C ASN A 107 -22.01 3.02 2.63
N PRO A 108 -23.15 2.45 2.20
CA PRO A 108 -23.68 1.17 2.71
C PRO A 108 -22.84 -0.06 2.36
N LEU A 109 -21.86 0.05 1.44
CA LEU A 109 -20.96 -1.04 1.10
C LEU A 109 -20.07 -1.47 2.28
N PHE A 110 -19.86 -0.60 3.27
CA PHE A 110 -18.96 -0.83 4.40
C PHE A 110 -19.71 -1.34 5.64
N SER A 111 -19.20 -2.43 6.19
CA SER A 111 -19.62 -2.97 7.49
C SER A 111 -19.07 -2.14 8.65
N ASP A 112 -19.68 -2.25 9.84
CA ASP A 112 -19.23 -1.54 11.04
C ASP A 112 -17.77 -1.86 11.39
N ARG A 113 -17.35 -3.13 11.22
CA ARG A 113 -15.96 -3.55 11.40
C ARG A 113 -15.01 -2.82 10.45
N GLU A 114 -15.37 -2.72 9.17
CA GLU A 114 -14.55 -1.98 8.18
C GLU A 114 -14.52 -0.48 8.50
N ARG A 115 -15.66 0.13 8.87
CA ARG A 115 -15.72 1.55 9.26
C ARG A 115 -14.84 1.85 10.46
N ALA A 116 -14.83 0.98 11.47
CA ALA A 116 -14.01 1.16 12.66
C ALA A 116 -12.50 1.16 12.31
N ALA A 117 -12.06 0.22 11.47
CA ALA A 117 -10.68 0.19 10.99
C ALA A 117 -10.31 1.42 10.15
N LEU A 118 -11.18 1.82 9.21
CA LEU A 118 -10.92 2.97 8.34
C LEU A 118 -10.94 4.30 9.11
N ALA A 119 -11.79 4.43 10.14
CA ALA A 119 -11.76 5.59 11.04
C ALA A 119 -10.45 5.68 11.83
N TYR A 120 -9.96 4.56 12.37
CA TYR A 120 -8.65 4.49 13.02
C TYR A 120 -7.53 4.94 12.07
N VAL A 121 -7.51 4.40 10.85
CA VAL A 121 -6.50 4.72 9.82
C VAL A 121 -6.57 6.18 9.41
N GLU A 122 -7.77 6.73 9.18
CA GLU A 122 -7.95 8.13 8.81
C GLU A 122 -7.42 9.06 9.91
N GLU A 123 -7.81 8.84 11.17
CA GLU A 123 -7.39 9.69 12.28
C GLU A 123 -5.87 9.63 12.47
N ALA A 124 -5.29 8.42 12.47
CA ALA A 124 -3.85 8.22 12.58
C ALA A 124 -3.09 8.87 11.40
N THR A 125 -3.62 8.78 10.18
CA THR A 125 -3.00 9.37 8.96
C THR A 125 -3.11 10.89 8.94
N ARG A 126 -4.17 11.49 9.47
CA ARG A 126 -4.31 12.95 9.48
C ARG A 126 -3.59 13.61 10.65
N HIS A 127 -3.66 12.97 11.82
CA HIS A 127 -3.31 13.62 13.09
C HIS A 127 -2.13 12.98 13.82
N ARG A 128 -1.64 11.82 13.35
CA ARG A 128 -0.61 11.01 14.04
C ARG A 128 -1.01 10.63 15.47
N ARG A 129 -2.31 10.71 15.77
CA ARG A 129 -2.96 10.41 17.04
C ARG A 129 -4.32 9.79 16.74
N VAL A 130 -4.83 9.03 17.70
CA VAL A 130 -6.16 8.45 17.66
C VAL A 130 -6.83 8.72 18.99
N SER A 131 -8.07 9.19 18.97
CA SER A 131 -8.87 9.44 20.16
C SER A 131 -9.25 8.13 20.87
N ASP A 132 -9.48 8.20 22.17
CA ASP A 132 -9.96 7.05 22.95
C ASP A 132 -11.28 6.48 22.39
N ALA A 133 -12.16 7.36 21.88
CA ALA A 133 -13.41 6.96 21.28
C ALA A 133 -13.21 6.12 20.00
N THR A 134 -12.32 6.55 19.10
CA THR A 134 -11.98 5.79 17.88
C THR A 134 -11.29 4.48 18.23
N PHE A 135 -10.37 4.49 19.20
CA PHE A 135 -9.68 3.29 19.63
C PHE A 135 -10.64 2.26 20.26
N GLU A 136 -11.53 2.69 21.15
CA GLU A 136 -12.54 1.79 21.74
C GLU A 136 -13.55 1.30 20.70
N ALA A 137 -13.89 2.10 19.68
CA ALA A 137 -14.71 1.64 18.56
C ALA A 137 -14.01 0.53 17.77
N LEU A 138 -12.72 0.68 17.48
CA LEU A 138 -11.91 -0.36 16.84
C LEU A 138 -11.87 -1.64 17.67
N ARG A 139 -11.61 -1.51 18.98
CA ARG A 139 -11.46 -2.64 19.91
C ARG A 139 -12.72 -3.51 20.05
N LYS A 140 -13.90 -2.98 19.70
CA LYS A 140 -15.14 -3.77 19.66
C LYS A 140 -15.17 -4.81 18.55
N HIS A 141 -14.38 -4.62 17.49
CA HIS A 141 -14.44 -5.44 16.27
C HIS A 141 -13.16 -6.23 15.97
N PHE A 142 -12.06 -5.91 16.64
CA PHE A 142 -10.74 -6.45 16.35
C PHE A 142 -10.03 -6.93 17.61
N HIS A 143 -9.32 -8.04 17.47
CA HIS A 143 -8.36 -8.49 18.47
C HIS A 143 -7.12 -7.59 18.50
N GLU A 144 -6.40 -7.56 19.62
CA GLU A 144 -5.21 -6.71 19.79
C GLU A 144 -4.14 -6.94 18.71
N TRP A 145 -3.98 -8.18 18.24
CA TRP A 145 -3.04 -8.50 17.17
C TRP A 145 -3.48 -7.93 15.82
N GLU A 146 -4.78 -7.90 15.50
CA GLU A 146 -5.29 -7.26 14.27
C GLU A 146 -5.10 -5.75 14.33
N ILE A 147 -5.32 -5.14 15.50
CA ILE A 147 -5.08 -3.70 15.71
C ILE A 147 -3.61 -3.36 15.48
N ALA A 148 -2.69 -4.20 15.98
CA ALA A 148 -1.25 -4.04 15.73
C ALA A 148 -0.92 -4.15 14.24
N GLU A 149 -1.52 -5.09 13.51
CA GLU A 149 -1.34 -5.23 12.07
C GLU A 149 -1.90 -4.03 11.29
N ILE A 150 -3.10 -3.54 11.61
CA ILE A 150 -3.67 -2.32 11.01
C ILE A 150 -2.75 -1.12 11.24
N THR A 151 -2.23 -0.98 12.45
CA THR A 151 -1.30 0.10 12.81
C THR A 151 0.00 -0.01 12.02
N TRP A 152 0.57 -1.22 11.90
CA TRP A 152 1.77 -1.49 11.12
C TRP A 152 1.58 -1.13 9.64
N LEU A 153 0.48 -1.60 9.04
CA LEU A 153 0.16 -1.31 7.63
C LEU A 153 0.01 0.19 7.39
N ASN A 154 -0.69 0.90 8.29
CA ASN A 154 -0.82 2.34 8.17
C ASN A 154 0.53 3.07 8.30
N ALA A 155 1.38 2.67 9.26
CA ALA A 155 2.69 3.26 9.46
C ALA A 155 3.61 3.04 8.24
N LEU A 156 3.63 1.81 7.73
CA LEU A 156 4.42 1.43 6.57
C LEU A 156 3.92 2.15 5.30
N GLU A 157 2.62 2.32 5.14
CA GLU A 157 2.07 3.03 4.00
C GLU A 157 2.41 4.53 4.05
N ASN A 158 2.35 5.15 5.23
CA ASN A 158 2.83 6.52 5.41
C ASN A 158 4.33 6.65 5.09
N TYR A 159 5.14 5.65 5.40
CA TYR A 159 6.54 5.58 4.98
C TYR A 159 6.69 5.55 3.45
N TYR A 160 5.93 4.72 2.74
CA TYR A 160 5.95 4.69 1.27
C TYR A 160 5.43 6.00 0.64
N ASN A 161 4.38 6.58 1.20
CA ASN A 161 3.85 7.88 0.76
C ASN A 161 4.93 8.98 0.88
N LEU A 162 5.66 9.01 2.00
CA LEU A 162 6.75 9.97 2.25
C LEU A 162 7.98 9.76 1.36
N ILE A 163 8.16 8.58 0.78
CA ILE A 163 9.17 8.36 -0.26
C ILE A 163 8.68 8.90 -1.60
N ASN A 164 7.45 8.54 -1.99
CA ASN A 164 6.96 8.76 -3.35
C ASN A 164 6.52 10.22 -3.61
N ILE A 165 5.84 10.84 -2.65
CA ILE A 165 5.29 12.19 -2.82
C ILE A 165 6.40 13.24 -3.01
N PRO A 166 7.44 13.33 -2.15
CA PRO A 166 8.50 14.34 -2.32
C PRO A 166 9.35 14.14 -3.59
N LEU A 167 9.42 12.91 -4.10
CA LEU A 167 10.10 12.58 -5.35
C LEU A 167 9.20 12.75 -6.59
N GLU A 168 7.93 13.13 -6.40
CA GLU A 168 6.90 13.22 -7.44
C GLU A 168 6.84 11.95 -8.30
N ILE A 169 6.84 10.80 -7.64
CA ILE A 169 6.63 9.50 -8.27
C ILE A 169 5.13 9.30 -8.41
N GLY A 170 4.66 9.30 -9.66
CA GLY A 170 3.26 9.09 -10.00
C GLY A 170 2.90 7.61 -10.19
N SER A 171 1.62 7.37 -10.46
CA SER A 171 1.09 6.07 -10.89
C SER A 171 1.95 5.44 -12.00
N ASP A 172 2.16 4.14 -11.89
CA ASP A 172 2.92 3.34 -12.87
C ASP A 172 2.00 2.64 -13.89
N GLY A 173 0.68 2.79 -13.76
CA GLY A 173 -0.33 2.14 -14.58
C GLY A 173 -0.54 0.67 -14.25
N PHE A 174 -0.23 0.23 -13.03
CA PHE A 174 -0.32 -1.19 -12.66
C PHE A 174 -1.73 -1.75 -12.76
N CYS A 175 -2.76 -0.96 -12.46
CA CYS A 175 -4.15 -1.42 -12.61
C CYS A 175 -4.46 -1.86 -14.06
N ALA A 176 -4.03 -1.10 -15.06
CA ALA A 176 -4.24 -1.44 -16.47
C ALA A 176 -3.48 -2.72 -16.86
N ILE A 177 -2.20 -2.82 -16.44
CA ILE A 177 -1.37 -4.00 -16.70
C ILE A 177 -2.01 -5.26 -16.13
N VAL A 178 -2.54 -5.19 -14.90
CA VAL A 178 -3.17 -6.34 -14.26
C VAL A 178 -4.47 -6.73 -14.96
N GLN A 179 -5.28 -5.76 -15.38
CA GLN A 179 -6.51 -6.03 -16.12
C GLN A 179 -6.22 -6.74 -17.45
N GLU A 180 -5.18 -6.32 -18.18
CA GLU A 180 -4.73 -7.00 -19.41
C GLU A 180 -4.20 -8.42 -19.16
N GLN A 181 -3.64 -8.70 -17.98
CA GLN A 181 -3.11 -10.01 -17.62
C GLN A 181 -4.18 -11.03 -17.21
N ILE A 182 -5.35 -10.56 -16.77
CA ILE A 182 -6.45 -11.40 -16.25
C ILE A 182 -7.59 -11.55 -17.28
N ALA A 183 -7.65 -10.68 -18.28
CA ALA A 183 -8.57 -10.78 -19.42
C ALA A 183 -8.25 -11.98 -20.33
#